data_AF-A0A5J4YRI8-F1
#
_entry.id   AF-A0A5J4YRI8-F1
#
_cell.length_a   1.000
_cell.length_b   1.000
_cell.length_c   1.000
_cell.angle_alpha   90.00
_cell.angle_beta   90.00
_cell.angle_gamma   90.00
#
_symmetry.space_group_name_H-M   'P 1'
#
loop_
_entity.id
_entity.type
_entity.pdbx_description
1 polymer ?
#
loop_
_entity_poly.entity_id
_entity_poly.type
_entity_poly.pdbx_seq_one_letter_code
_entity_poly.pdbx_strand_id
1 'polypeptide(L)'
;MAEAGGHVGDRSSAGVTAVAAGSQRMGSQRMGSQRMGSQRLAVGSGASQKLGSQRMSSVRMRKMTETVLKEPVLAMCEFGHGKWEVDVVAWPHNAIRRELQDMYYLVASMQKRVLDLTHEDIEDFYDWFSIFEMFVQWYFQYEEKLLMPWVEAATSLNGALEERRRIALKESLVGRLDDIFSCQDRFANLPAGEVLPALVVAVDKFSPPLLEYMGEQEKSLPPALLQVYSAGDKDRYDERVFEFVRNSEDNHLIMHLLLRPVKLSQVKVDLRRKYLGVPGFLAKIKFKRTYELSKKDFREQHVDIVKQFYKRWGTATADAVLEEERLQESGGPMMSAKGFPGSGRIGLPPPKNPA
;
A
#
# COMPACT_ATOMS: atom_id res chain seq x y z
N MET A 1 72.23 9.89 -6.22
CA MET A 1 73.08 9.80 -5.02
C MET A 1 72.15 9.35 -3.90
N ALA A 2 71.96 8.04 -3.71
CA ALA A 2 72.75 7.15 -2.84
C ALA A 2 72.49 7.51 -1.36
N GLU A 3 72.05 6.67 -0.42
CA GLU A 3 71.96 5.21 -0.19
C GLU A 3 70.97 5.03 1.00
N ALA A 4 70.04 4.07 1.03
CA ALA A 4 70.14 2.64 1.39
C ALA A 4 70.12 2.32 2.91
N GLY A 5 69.30 1.31 3.27
CA GLY A 5 69.24 0.61 4.56
C GLY A 5 67.81 0.58 5.14
N GLY A 6 67.03 -0.49 5.16
CA GLY A 6 67.33 -1.93 5.10
C GLY A 6 67.14 -2.56 6.48
N HIS A 7 65.91 -3.02 6.81
CA HIS A 7 65.75 -4.06 7.83
C HIS A 7 64.58 -5.01 7.52
N VAL A 8 64.97 -6.27 7.43
CA VAL A 8 64.20 -7.50 7.24
C VAL A 8 63.86 -8.05 8.61
N GLY A 9 62.67 -8.62 8.77
CA GLY A 9 62.24 -9.27 10.01
C GLY A 9 61.12 -10.26 9.74
N ASP A 10 61.49 -11.38 9.13
CA ASP A 10 60.69 -12.60 8.96
C ASP A 10 60.39 -13.24 10.33
N ARG A 11 59.12 -13.58 10.59
CA ARG A 11 58.75 -14.68 11.49
C ARG A 11 57.47 -15.36 11.00
N SER A 12 57.70 -16.48 10.34
CA SER A 12 56.81 -17.60 10.16
C SER A 12 56.48 -18.28 11.50
N SER A 13 55.27 -18.81 11.65
CA SER A 13 55.01 -20.21 12.08
C SER A 13 53.53 -20.47 12.41
N ALA A 14 53.18 -21.74 12.23
CA ALA A 14 52.02 -22.46 12.74
C ALA A 14 50.68 -22.28 12.00
N GLY A 15 50.54 -23.10 10.96
CA GLY A 15 49.23 -23.54 10.51
C GLY A 15 48.56 -24.49 11.50
N VAL A 16 47.24 -24.56 11.39
CA VAL A 16 46.44 -25.71 11.84
C VAL A 16 45.46 -26.04 10.73
N THR A 17 45.76 -27.11 10.02
CA THR A 17 44.83 -27.90 9.23
C THR A 17 43.97 -28.73 10.20
N ALA A 18 42.65 -28.58 10.12
CA ALA A 18 41.72 -29.51 10.75
C ALA A 18 40.81 -30.12 9.67
N VAL A 19 40.93 -31.44 9.63
CA VAL A 19 40.35 -32.43 8.75
C VAL A 19 38.81 -32.45 8.80
N ALA A 20 38.26 -32.87 7.67
CA ALA A 20 36.88 -33.24 7.42
C ALA A 20 36.21 -34.07 8.53
N ALA A 21 34.95 -33.73 8.81
CA ALA A 21 33.98 -34.67 9.37
C ALA A 21 32.74 -34.67 8.46
N GLY A 22 32.65 -35.70 7.63
CA GLY A 22 31.45 -36.03 6.89
C GLY A 22 30.32 -36.39 7.86
N SER A 23 29.17 -35.76 7.66
CA SER A 23 27.92 -36.19 8.29
C SER A 23 26.93 -36.53 7.18
N GLN A 24 26.91 -37.81 6.79
CA GLN A 24 25.73 -38.41 6.21
C GLN A 24 24.57 -38.27 7.20
N ARG A 25 23.48 -37.61 6.80
CA ARG A 25 22.18 -37.79 7.44
C ARG A 25 21.06 -37.71 6.41
N MET A 26 20.58 -38.92 6.10
CA MET A 26 19.18 -39.33 6.08
C MET A 26 18.20 -38.41 5.35
N GLY A 27 17.71 -38.92 4.22
CA GLY A 27 16.50 -38.44 3.58
C GLY A 27 15.34 -38.38 4.57
N SER A 28 14.77 -37.18 4.68
CA SER A 28 13.44 -36.99 5.25
C SER A 28 12.47 -36.85 4.10
N GLN A 29 11.60 -37.85 4.00
CA GLN A 29 10.39 -37.84 3.20
C GLN A 29 9.65 -36.51 3.39
N ARG A 30 9.40 -35.79 2.29
CA ARG A 30 8.43 -34.70 2.26
C ARG A 30 7.04 -35.32 2.38
N MET A 31 6.56 -35.43 3.62
CA MET A 31 5.15 -35.58 3.92
C MET A 31 4.39 -34.43 3.29
N GLY A 32 3.42 -34.78 2.43
CA GLY A 32 2.49 -33.85 1.83
C GLY A 32 1.74 -33.10 2.93
N SER A 33 2.01 -31.80 3.03
CA SER A 33 1.14 -30.89 3.76
C SER A 33 -0.14 -30.76 2.94
N GLN A 34 -1.16 -31.48 3.38
CA GLN A 34 -2.54 -31.28 3.00
C GLN A 34 -2.85 -29.78 2.99
N ARG A 35 -3.16 -29.25 1.79
CA ARG A 35 -3.91 -28.01 1.67
C ARG A 35 -5.23 -28.25 2.38
N MET A 36 -5.41 -27.58 3.52
CA MET A 36 -6.74 -27.35 4.09
C MET A 36 -7.55 -26.64 3.01
N GLY A 37 -8.41 -27.42 2.36
CA GLY A 37 -9.41 -26.91 1.45
C GLY A 37 -10.28 -25.94 2.20
N SER A 38 -10.19 -24.66 1.85
CA SER A 38 -11.29 -23.74 2.06
C SER A 38 -12.48 -24.38 1.36
N GLN A 39 -13.45 -24.83 2.14
CA GLN A 39 -14.77 -25.20 1.67
C GLN A 39 -15.30 -24.01 0.86
N ARG A 40 -15.16 -24.11 -0.46
CA ARG A 40 -16.02 -23.36 -1.36
C ARG A 40 -17.40 -23.96 -1.14
N LEU A 41 -18.27 -23.21 -0.48
CA LEU A 41 -19.70 -23.42 -0.61
C LEU A 41 -19.98 -23.39 -2.11
N ALA A 42 -20.20 -24.58 -2.67
CA ALA A 42 -20.72 -24.77 -3.99
C ALA A 42 -22.13 -24.18 -3.99
N VAL A 43 -22.25 -22.90 -4.36
CA VAL A 43 -23.52 -22.34 -4.80
C VAL A 43 -23.78 -22.99 -6.14
N GLY A 44 -24.69 -23.96 -6.12
CA GLY A 44 -25.13 -24.71 -7.28
C GLY A 44 -25.48 -23.78 -8.44
N SER A 45 -25.12 -24.22 -9.63
CA SER A 45 -25.51 -23.66 -10.90
C SER A 45 -27.04 -23.67 -11.04
N GLY A 46 -27.68 -22.58 -10.61
CA GLY A 46 -29.07 -22.24 -10.87
C GLY A 46 -29.14 -21.02 -11.79
N ALA A 47 -28.67 -21.17 -13.03
CA ALA A 47 -28.80 -20.15 -14.07
C ALA A 47 -30.25 -20.09 -14.59
N SER A 48 -31.20 -19.66 -13.73
CA SER A 48 -32.57 -19.31 -14.15
C SER A 48 -33.43 -18.59 -13.11
N GLN A 49 -32.84 -17.94 -12.09
CA GLN A 49 -33.61 -17.13 -11.11
C GLN A 49 -33.05 -15.73 -10.81
N LYS A 50 -32.01 -15.26 -11.52
CA LYS A 50 -31.35 -13.98 -11.22
C LYS A 50 -32.07 -12.70 -11.69
N LEU A 51 -33.21 -12.80 -12.40
CA LEU A 51 -33.93 -11.63 -12.90
C LEU A 51 -35.03 -11.11 -11.94
N GLY A 52 -35.39 -11.86 -10.88
CA GLY A 52 -36.43 -11.45 -9.92
C GLY A 52 -35.91 -10.75 -8.66
N SER A 53 -34.69 -11.05 -8.20
CA SER A 53 -34.18 -10.59 -6.90
C SER A 53 -33.51 -9.21 -6.90
N GLN A 54 -33.18 -8.66 -8.07
CA GLN A 54 -32.54 -7.34 -8.18
C GLN A 54 -33.51 -6.17 -7.92
N ARG A 55 -34.83 -6.41 -7.85
CA ARG A 55 -35.81 -5.33 -7.69
C ARG A 55 -35.98 -4.82 -6.26
N MET A 56 -35.48 -5.52 -5.25
CA MET A 56 -35.76 -5.21 -3.83
C MET A 56 -34.56 -4.70 -3.02
N SER A 57 -33.33 -4.74 -3.54
CA SER A 57 -32.20 -4.26 -2.74
C SER A 57 -32.27 -2.77 -2.48
N SER A 58 -32.08 -2.39 -1.22
CA SER A 58 -32.03 -0.99 -0.77
C SER A 58 -30.98 -0.20 -1.57
N VAL A 59 -31.22 1.09 -1.74
CA VAL A 59 -30.26 1.99 -2.43
C VAL A 59 -28.90 1.94 -1.74
N ARG A 60 -28.90 1.89 -0.39
CA ARG A 60 -27.69 1.73 0.43
C ARG A 60 -26.93 0.45 0.09
N MET A 61 -27.61 -0.70 0.06
CA MET A 61 -26.96 -1.97 -0.32
C MET A 61 -26.41 -1.95 -1.74
N ARG A 62 -27.15 -1.38 -2.71
CA ARG A 62 -26.65 -1.26 -4.09
C ARG A 62 -25.36 -0.44 -4.13
N LYS A 63 -25.33 0.72 -3.46
CA LYS A 63 -24.15 1.58 -3.40
C LYS A 63 -22.97 0.91 -2.68
N MET A 64 -23.21 0.14 -1.63
CA MET A 64 -22.16 -0.65 -0.97
C MET A 64 -21.56 -1.75 -1.85
N THR A 65 -22.38 -2.35 -2.73
CA THR A 65 -21.90 -3.40 -3.64
C THR A 65 -21.22 -2.85 -4.89
N GLU A 66 -21.50 -1.60 -5.27
CA GLU A 66 -20.92 -0.93 -6.42
C GLU A 66 -19.49 -0.48 -6.10
N THR A 67 -18.49 -1.34 -6.36
CA THR A 67 -17.07 -0.97 -6.23
C THR A 67 -16.56 -0.48 -7.58
N VAL A 68 -16.24 0.81 -7.67
CA VAL A 68 -15.70 1.42 -8.90
C VAL A 68 -14.17 1.43 -8.87
N LEU A 69 -13.56 1.52 -7.68
CA LEU A 69 -12.11 1.57 -7.50
C LEU A 69 -11.44 0.26 -7.93
N LYS A 70 -10.46 0.35 -8.83
CA LYS A 70 -9.69 -0.79 -9.32
C LYS A 70 -8.32 -0.78 -8.67
N GLU A 71 -8.16 -1.59 -7.61
CA GLU A 71 -6.87 -1.73 -6.95
C GLU A 71 -5.83 -2.37 -7.90
N PRO A 72 -4.67 -1.72 -8.14
CA PRO A 72 -3.59 -2.30 -8.90
C PRO A 72 -2.90 -3.41 -8.10
N VAL A 73 -2.01 -4.17 -8.73
CA VAL A 73 -1.26 -5.22 -8.04
C VAL A 73 -0.21 -4.60 -7.11
N LEU A 74 -0.51 -4.54 -5.81
CA LEU A 74 0.37 -4.01 -4.76
C LEU A 74 1.22 -5.11 -4.09
N ALA A 75 1.87 -5.94 -4.91
CA ALA A 75 2.71 -7.03 -4.42
C ALA A 75 4.01 -6.49 -3.81
N MET A 76 4.33 -6.93 -2.59
CA MET A 76 5.58 -6.57 -1.90
C MET A 76 6.77 -7.34 -2.49
N CYS A 77 7.91 -6.67 -2.60
CA CYS A 77 9.18 -7.30 -2.91
C CYS A 77 9.72 -8.06 -1.69
N GLU A 78 10.49 -9.12 -1.93
CA GLU A 78 11.24 -9.78 -0.87
C GLU A 78 12.26 -8.81 -0.26
N PHE A 79 12.35 -8.78 1.07
CA PHE A 79 13.26 -7.90 1.81
C PHE A 79 13.88 -8.62 3.01
N GLY A 80 15.20 -8.52 3.17
CA GLY A 80 15.94 -9.07 4.31
C GLY A 80 16.27 -10.56 4.20
N HIS A 81 16.27 -11.12 2.99
CA HIS A 81 16.56 -12.54 2.72
C HIS A 81 17.97 -12.77 2.13
N GLY A 82 18.90 -11.84 2.35
CA GLY A 82 20.32 -11.98 1.98
C GLY A 82 20.68 -11.49 0.58
N LYS A 83 19.71 -10.96 -0.18
CA LYS A 83 19.92 -10.29 -1.49
C LYS A 83 20.02 -8.79 -1.27
N TRP A 84 21.20 -8.32 -0.89
CA TRP A 84 21.41 -6.93 -0.47
C TRP A 84 21.09 -5.94 -1.59
N GLU A 85 21.30 -6.32 -2.84
CA GLU A 85 21.06 -5.50 -4.04
C GLU A 85 19.58 -5.22 -4.27
N VAL A 86 18.72 -6.18 -3.90
CA VAL A 86 17.26 -6.04 -3.96
C VAL A 86 16.78 -5.21 -2.79
N ASP A 87 17.38 -5.42 -1.61
CA ASP A 87 17.01 -4.73 -0.38
C ASP A 87 17.13 -3.20 -0.48
N VAL A 88 18.05 -2.68 -1.31
CA VAL A 88 18.26 -1.24 -1.57
C VAL A 88 16.98 -0.56 -2.05
N VAL A 89 16.26 -1.19 -2.99
CA VAL A 89 15.04 -0.65 -3.59
C VAL A 89 13.79 -1.19 -2.93
N ALA A 90 13.80 -2.47 -2.52
CA ALA A 90 12.64 -3.13 -1.92
C ALA A 90 12.21 -2.45 -0.62
N TRP A 91 13.15 -1.93 0.18
CA TRP A 91 12.82 -1.31 1.46
C TRP A 91 11.90 -0.08 1.34
N PRO A 92 12.28 1.00 0.65
CA PRO A 92 11.40 2.15 0.46
C PRO A 92 10.17 1.81 -0.39
N HIS A 93 10.29 0.99 -1.44
CA HIS A 93 9.14 0.65 -2.29
C HIS A 93 8.06 -0.13 -1.54
N ASN A 94 8.45 -1.08 -0.68
CA ASN A 94 7.49 -1.80 0.15
C ASN A 94 6.78 -0.87 1.14
N ALA A 95 7.45 0.19 1.60
CA ALA A 95 6.81 1.19 2.46
C ALA A 95 5.75 1.97 1.66
N ILE A 96 6.08 2.44 0.46
CA ILE A 96 5.13 3.10 -0.44
C ILE A 96 3.96 2.17 -0.78
N ARG A 97 4.21 0.91 -1.15
CA ARG A 97 3.14 -0.06 -1.43
C ARG A 97 2.23 -0.30 -0.22
N ARG A 98 2.80 -0.26 0.99
CA ARG A 98 2.00 -0.41 2.21
C ARG A 98 1.04 0.77 2.37
N GLU A 99 1.53 1.99 2.14
CA GLU A 99 0.69 3.18 2.17
C GLU A 99 -0.35 3.19 1.04
N LEU A 100 0.01 2.78 -0.18
CA LEU A 100 -0.94 2.61 -1.28
C LEU A 100 -2.05 1.61 -0.91
N GLN A 101 -1.72 0.48 -0.29
CA GLN A 101 -2.74 -0.49 0.18
C GLN A 101 -3.72 0.16 1.16
N ASP A 102 -3.20 0.96 2.10
CA ASP A 102 -4.03 1.67 3.05
C ASP A 102 -4.85 2.78 2.36
N MET A 103 -4.32 3.51 1.38
CA MET A 103 -5.07 4.51 0.58
C MET A 103 -6.24 3.86 -0.16
N TYR A 104 -5.98 2.78 -0.91
CA TYR A 104 -7.03 2.05 -1.63
C TYR A 104 -8.09 1.51 -0.68
N TYR A 105 -7.69 1.06 0.51
CA TYR A 105 -8.61 0.64 1.55
C TYR A 105 -9.49 1.79 2.06
N LEU A 106 -8.90 2.95 2.38
CA LEU A 106 -9.61 4.14 2.84
C LEU A 106 -10.63 4.60 1.80
N VAL A 107 -10.21 4.77 0.54
CA VAL A 107 -11.09 5.21 -0.55
C VAL A 107 -12.21 4.19 -0.81
N ALA A 108 -11.91 2.89 -0.78
CA ALA A 108 -12.93 1.85 -0.91
C ALA A 108 -13.96 1.89 0.24
N SER A 109 -13.51 2.13 1.47
CA SER A 109 -14.40 2.33 2.63
C SER A 109 -15.32 3.54 2.42
N MET A 110 -14.77 4.65 1.93
CA MET A 110 -15.55 5.87 1.64
C MET A 110 -16.60 5.64 0.56
N GLN A 111 -16.23 4.98 -0.54
CA GLN A 111 -17.19 4.66 -1.62
C GLN A 111 -18.37 3.83 -1.11
N LYS A 112 -18.09 2.81 -0.30
CA LYS A 112 -19.12 1.91 0.23
C LYS A 112 -20.05 2.62 1.21
N ARG A 113 -19.51 3.57 1.98
CA ARG A 113 -20.25 4.34 2.97
C ARG A 113 -20.63 5.73 2.49
N VAL A 114 -20.71 5.97 1.19
CA VAL A 114 -20.89 7.32 0.62
C VAL A 114 -22.06 8.11 1.22
N LEU A 115 -23.15 7.41 1.60
CA LEU A 115 -24.33 8.03 2.21
C LEU A 115 -24.17 8.33 3.71
N ASP A 116 -23.17 7.73 4.34
CA ASP A 116 -22.90 7.78 5.79
C ASP A 116 -21.55 8.48 6.08
N LEU A 117 -20.95 9.14 5.07
CA LEU A 117 -19.72 9.90 5.25
C LEU A 117 -19.98 11.22 5.95
N THR A 118 -19.13 11.50 6.93
CA THR A 118 -19.10 12.75 7.69
C THR A 118 -17.94 13.63 7.25
N HIS A 119 -17.95 14.92 7.63
CA HIS A 119 -16.79 15.79 7.40
C HIS A 119 -15.54 15.28 8.13
N GLU A 120 -15.69 14.69 9.32
CA GLU A 120 -14.60 14.04 10.06
C GLU A 120 -13.97 12.89 9.25
N ASP A 121 -14.76 12.07 8.54
CA ASP A 121 -14.20 11.05 7.64
C ASP A 121 -13.35 11.69 6.51
N ILE A 122 -13.73 12.87 6.01
CA ILE A 122 -12.97 13.54 4.96
C ILE A 122 -11.66 14.11 5.53
N GLU A 123 -11.74 14.80 6.67
CA GLU A 123 -10.58 15.34 7.38
C GLU A 123 -9.58 14.22 7.74
N ASP A 124 -10.05 13.14 8.35
CA ASP A 124 -9.24 11.95 8.67
C ASP A 124 -8.50 11.42 7.42
N PHE A 125 -9.18 11.33 6.27
CA PHE A 125 -8.55 10.86 5.04
C PHE A 125 -7.42 11.79 4.58
N TYR A 126 -7.62 13.11 4.62
CA TYR A 126 -6.62 14.08 4.17
C TYR A 126 -5.48 14.26 5.17
N ASP A 127 -5.74 14.13 6.48
CA ASP A 127 -4.70 14.06 7.51
C ASP A 127 -3.79 12.85 7.26
N TRP A 128 -4.38 11.67 7.02
CA TRP A 128 -3.63 10.48 6.63
C TRP A 128 -2.87 10.69 5.30
N PHE A 129 -3.53 11.27 4.30
CA PHE A 129 -2.96 11.46 2.96
C PHE A 129 -1.78 12.43 2.96
N SER A 130 -1.80 13.48 3.78
CA SER A 130 -0.69 14.43 3.93
C SER A 130 0.63 13.74 4.35
N ILE A 131 0.55 12.77 5.26
CA ILE A 131 1.71 11.99 5.69
C ILE A 131 2.22 11.10 4.56
N PHE A 132 1.31 10.48 3.79
CA PHE A 132 1.68 9.66 2.64
C PHE A 132 2.32 10.49 1.53
N GLU A 133 1.76 11.65 1.21
CA GLU A 133 2.29 12.58 0.22
C GLU A 133 3.69 13.05 0.59
N MET A 134 3.88 13.53 1.82
CA MET A 134 5.20 13.90 2.35
C MET A 134 6.21 12.77 2.17
N PHE A 135 5.81 11.53 2.44
CA PHE A 135 6.69 10.39 2.29
C PHE A 135 7.07 10.07 0.84
N VAL A 136 6.14 10.22 -0.11
CA VAL A 136 6.43 10.08 -1.55
C VAL A 136 7.39 11.17 -2.01
N GLN A 137 7.18 12.42 -1.60
CA GLN A 137 8.10 13.51 -1.91
C GLN A 137 9.49 13.27 -1.30
N TRP A 138 9.55 12.84 -0.04
CA TRP A 138 10.82 12.45 0.61
C TRP A 138 11.51 11.34 -0.17
N TYR A 139 10.77 10.31 -0.61
CA TYR A 139 11.33 9.21 -1.40
C TYR A 139 11.98 9.73 -2.68
N PHE A 140 11.33 10.63 -3.43
CA PHE A 140 11.91 11.22 -4.64
C PHE A 140 13.19 12.02 -4.35
N GLN A 141 13.24 12.74 -3.23
CA GLN A 141 14.45 13.47 -2.82
C GLN A 141 15.58 12.51 -2.41
N TYR A 142 15.27 11.49 -1.62
CA TYR A 142 16.20 10.42 -1.26
C TYR A 142 16.80 9.80 -2.52
N GLU A 143 15.95 9.53 -3.50
CA GLU A 143 16.35 8.88 -4.72
C GLU A 143 17.34 9.71 -5.53
N GLU A 144 17.04 10.99 -5.78
CA GLU A 144 17.91 11.88 -6.56
C GLU A 144 19.16 12.30 -5.80
N LYS A 145 19.11 12.41 -4.47
CA LYS A 145 20.27 12.85 -3.67
C LYS A 145 21.22 11.71 -3.29
N LEU A 146 20.72 10.47 -3.24
CA LEU A 146 21.51 9.32 -2.78
C LEU A 146 21.50 8.14 -3.74
N LEU A 147 20.33 7.60 -4.09
CA LEU A 147 20.24 6.34 -4.85
C LEU A 147 20.77 6.50 -6.27
N MET A 148 20.22 7.44 -7.03
CA MET A 148 20.57 7.64 -8.44
C MET A 148 22.03 8.03 -8.63
N PRO A 149 22.61 9.01 -7.89
CA PRO A 149 24.04 9.31 -8.00
C PRO A 149 24.93 8.11 -7.67
N TRP A 150 24.53 7.25 -6.72
CA TRP A 150 25.29 6.06 -6.38
C TRP A 150 25.25 4.99 -7.49
N VAL A 151 24.10 4.82 -8.13
CA VAL A 151 23.96 3.92 -9.29
C VAL A 151 24.67 4.50 -10.52
N GLU A 152 24.52 5.78 -10.80
CA GLU A 152 25.07 6.44 -11.99
C GLU A 152 26.60 6.54 -11.97
N ALA A 153 27.20 6.55 -10.77
CA ALA A 153 28.64 6.39 -10.62
C ALA A 153 29.16 5.01 -11.10
N ALA A 154 28.28 4.00 -11.15
CA ALA A 154 28.61 2.63 -11.55
C ALA A 154 28.18 2.32 -13.00
N THR A 155 27.07 2.89 -13.48
CA THR A 155 26.53 2.58 -14.81
C THR A 155 25.67 3.70 -15.36
N SER A 156 25.52 3.79 -16.68
CA SER A 156 24.59 4.74 -17.30
C SER A 156 23.16 4.19 -17.30
N LEU A 157 22.23 4.98 -16.75
CA LEU A 157 20.80 4.66 -16.77
C LEU A 157 20.14 5.17 -18.05
N ASN A 158 19.22 4.39 -18.60
CA ASN A 158 18.54 4.65 -19.87
C ASN A 158 17.02 4.53 -19.71
N GLY A 159 16.27 4.94 -20.74
CA GLY A 159 14.82 4.75 -20.76
C GLY A 159 14.13 5.53 -19.65
N ALA A 160 13.18 4.94 -18.93
CA ALA A 160 12.43 5.64 -17.87
C ALA A 160 13.31 6.11 -16.69
N LEU A 161 14.52 5.56 -16.54
CA LEU A 161 15.46 5.91 -15.47
C LEU A 161 16.48 6.98 -15.87
N GLU A 162 16.51 7.36 -17.16
CA GLU A 162 17.32 8.50 -17.63
C GLU A 162 16.93 9.77 -16.88
N GLU A 163 17.92 10.56 -16.42
CA GLU A 163 17.75 11.72 -15.54
C GLU A 163 16.61 12.65 -15.95
N ARG A 164 16.64 13.14 -17.19
CA ARG A 164 15.62 14.05 -17.69
C ARG A 164 14.22 13.44 -17.67
N ARG A 165 14.09 12.15 -17.98
CA ARG A 165 12.80 11.45 -18.04
C ARG A 165 12.26 11.14 -16.64
N ARG A 166 13.12 10.70 -15.72
CA ARG A 166 12.71 10.43 -14.34
C ARG A 166 12.29 11.70 -13.61
N ILE A 167 12.99 12.83 -13.82
CA ILE A 167 12.62 14.11 -13.22
C ILE A 167 11.23 14.55 -13.72
N ALA A 168 11.03 14.55 -15.04
CA ALA A 168 9.72 14.91 -15.63
C ALA A 168 8.59 13.99 -15.15
N LEU A 169 8.87 12.69 -14.98
CA LEU A 169 7.90 11.75 -14.43
C LEU A 169 7.56 12.05 -12.96
N LYS A 170 8.56 12.34 -12.12
CA LYS A 170 8.37 12.71 -10.71
C LYS A 170 7.56 13.98 -10.56
N GLU A 171 7.87 15.02 -11.35
CA GLU A 171 7.06 16.25 -11.40
C GLU A 171 5.61 15.96 -11.80
N SER A 172 5.40 15.12 -12.81
CA SER A 172 4.05 14.69 -13.18
C SER A 172 3.34 13.91 -12.08
N LEU A 173 4.05 13.09 -11.31
CA LEU A 173 3.48 12.34 -10.18
C LEU A 173 3.12 13.26 -9.01
N VAL A 174 3.95 14.27 -8.72
CA VAL A 174 3.65 15.30 -7.71
C VAL A 174 2.38 16.07 -8.10
N GLY A 175 2.25 16.51 -9.36
CA GLY A 175 1.02 17.17 -9.81
C GLY A 175 -0.25 16.28 -9.69
N ARG A 176 -0.11 14.95 -9.75
CA ARG A 176 -1.24 14.03 -9.51
C ARG A 176 -1.58 13.85 -8.03
N LEU A 177 -0.63 14.10 -7.12
CA LEU A 177 -0.92 14.20 -5.69
C LEU A 177 -1.71 15.49 -5.41
N ASP A 178 -1.35 16.61 -6.06
CA ASP A 178 -2.11 17.86 -5.97
C ASP A 178 -3.56 17.72 -6.47
N ASP A 179 -3.79 16.92 -7.52
CA ASP A 179 -5.14 16.60 -8.01
C ASP A 179 -6.00 15.90 -6.92
N ILE A 180 -5.38 15.09 -6.05
CA ILE A 180 -6.06 14.43 -4.92
C ILE A 180 -6.41 15.45 -3.84
N PHE A 181 -5.49 16.35 -3.49
CA PHE A 181 -5.75 17.46 -2.55
C PHE A 181 -6.81 18.43 -3.06
N SER A 182 -6.84 18.70 -4.35
CA SER A 182 -7.85 19.57 -4.97
C SER A 182 -9.28 19.04 -4.79
N CYS A 183 -9.46 17.77 -4.43
CA CYS A 183 -10.77 17.24 -4.09
C CYS A 183 -11.22 17.65 -2.67
N GLN A 184 -10.31 18.00 -1.75
CA GLN A 184 -10.61 18.37 -0.36
C GLN A 184 -11.53 19.58 -0.29
N ASP A 185 -11.18 20.66 -0.99
CA ASP A 185 -11.96 21.91 -1.03
C ASP A 185 -13.38 21.69 -1.58
N ARG A 186 -13.54 20.69 -2.45
CA ARG A 186 -14.84 20.34 -3.03
C ARG A 186 -15.73 19.65 -2.02
N PHE A 187 -15.18 18.81 -1.13
CA PHE A 187 -15.96 18.20 -0.05
C PHE A 187 -16.50 19.20 0.98
N ALA A 188 -15.89 20.38 1.09
CA ALA A 188 -16.43 21.45 1.95
C ALA A 188 -17.74 22.04 1.42
N ASN A 189 -17.96 21.96 0.10
CA ASN A 189 -19.05 22.67 -0.59
C ASN A 189 -20.06 21.74 -1.29
N LEU A 190 -19.70 20.47 -1.49
CA LEU A 190 -20.50 19.50 -2.25
C LEU A 190 -20.69 18.20 -1.45
N PRO A 191 -21.82 17.49 -1.65
CA PRO A 191 -22.02 16.18 -1.04
C PRO A 191 -20.94 15.17 -1.45
N ALA A 192 -20.57 14.27 -0.53
CA ALA A 192 -19.52 13.29 -0.79
C ALA A 192 -19.77 12.43 -2.04
N GLY A 193 -21.04 12.12 -2.34
CA GLY A 193 -21.43 11.37 -3.54
C GLY A 193 -21.09 12.05 -4.87
N GLU A 194 -20.95 13.37 -4.89
CA GLU A 194 -20.57 14.13 -6.10
C GLU A 194 -19.05 14.26 -6.26
N VAL A 195 -18.31 14.26 -5.14
CA VAL A 195 -16.86 14.49 -5.13
C VAL A 195 -16.07 13.19 -5.22
N LEU A 196 -16.52 12.12 -4.54
CA LEU A 196 -15.82 10.83 -4.50
C LEU A 196 -15.46 10.24 -5.87
N PRO A 197 -16.29 10.31 -6.92
CA PRO A 197 -15.89 9.83 -8.24
C PRO A 197 -14.64 10.53 -8.78
N ALA A 198 -14.49 11.83 -8.51
CA ALA A 198 -13.30 12.58 -8.92
C ALA A 198 -12.06 12.18 -8.10
N LEU A 199 -12.21 11.98 -6.78
CA LEU A 199 -11.13 11.47 -5.92
C LEU A 199 -10.63 10.11 -6.41
N VAL A 200 -11.55 9.20 -6.74
CA VAL A 200 -11.23 7.85 -7.26
C VAL A 200 -10.45 7.94 -8.57
N VAL A 201 -10.88 8.81 -9.48
CA VAL A 201 -10.17 9.04 -10.75
C VAL A 201 -8.76 9.62 -10.50
N ALA A 202 -8.60 10.52 -9.53
CA ALA A 202 -7.29 11.08 -9.19
C ALA A 202 -6.34 10.00 -8.64
N VAL A 203 -6.83 9.15 -7.72
CA VAL A 203 -6.08 8.01 -7.17
C VAL A 203 -5.68 7.00 -8.24
N ASP A 204 -6.59 6.66 -9.16
CA ASP A 204 -6.34 5.74 -10.27
C ASP A 204 -5.40 6.33 -11.33
N LYS A 205 -5.29 7.65 -11.42
CA LYS A 205 -4.28 8.31 -12.27
C LYS A 205 -2.91 8.32 -11.60
N PHE A 206 -2.83 8.48 -10.28
CA PHE A 206 -1.57 8.57 -9.55
C PHE A 206 -0.85 7.22 -9.43
N SER A 207 -1.56 6.18 -8.98
CA SER A 207 -0.92 4.96 -8.49
C SER A 207 -0.22 4.13 -9.59
N PRO A 208 -0.83 3.87 -10.77
CA PRO A 208 -0.21 2.99 -11.76
C PRO A 208 1.14 3.48 -12.30
N PRO A 209 1.33 4.75 -12.70
CA PRO A 209 2.64 5.23 -13.15
C PRO A 209 3.71 5.21 -12.06
N LEU A 210 3.35 5.45 -10.80
CA LEU A 210 4.28 5.30 -9.67
C LEU A 210 4.74 3.84 -9.54
N LEU A 211 3.81 2.89 -9.61
CA LEU A 211 4.13 1.46 -9.54
C LEU A 211 4.95 0.99 -10.74
N GLU A 212 4.67 1.49 -11.94
CA GLU A 212 5.45 1.21 -13.16
C GLU A 212 6.89 1.72 -13.01
N TYR A 213 7.05 2.93 -12.48
CA TYR A 213 8.36 3.52 -12.22
C TYR A 213 9.19 2.69 -11.22
N MET A 214 8.59 2.35 -10.07
CA MET A 214 9.24 1.49 -9.08
C MET A 214 9.56 0.10 -9.66
N GLY A 215 8.70 -0.44 -10.52
CA GLY A 215 8.93 -1.72 -11.19
C GLY A 215 10.13 -1.69 -12.14
N GLU A 216 10.31 -0.59 -12.88
CA GLU A 216 11.50 -0.43 -13.73
C GLU A 216 12.78 -0.28 -12.88
N GLN A 217 12.71 0.40 -11.74
CA GLN A 217 13.83 0.45 -10.78
C GLN A 217 14.17 -0.94 -10.22
N GLU A 218 13.18 -1.70 -9.79
CA GLU A 218 13.35 -3.05 -9.24
C GLU A 218 13.92 -4.04 -10.24
N LYS A 219 13.64 -3.84 -11.53
CA LYS A 219 14.15 -4.63 -12.63
C LYS A 219 15.58 -4.26 -13.01
N SER A 220 15.88 -2.96 -13.06
CA SER A 220 17.11 -2.45 -13.68
C SER A 220 18.22 -2.12 -12.69
N LEU A 221 17.90 -1.68 -11.46
CA LEU A 221 18.90 -1.27 -10.48
C LEU A 221 19.63 -2.44 -9.81
N PRO A 222 18.98 -3.51 -9.31
CA PRO A 222 19.70 -4.58 -8.61
C PRO A 222 20.77 -5.27 -9.47
N PRO A 223 20.52 -5.64 -10.75
CA PRO A 223 21.57 -6.21 -11.61
C PRO A 223 22.73 -5.26 -11.86
N ALA A 224 22.46 -3.96 -11.99
CA ALA A 224 23.48 -2.94 -12.20
C ALA A 224 24.37 -2.77 -10.95
N LEU A 225 23.77 -2.77 -9.75
CA LEU A 225 24.51 -2.69 -8.49
C LEU A 225 25.42 -3.90 -8.28
N LEU A 226 24.94 -5.11 -8.57
CA LEU A 226 25.72 -6.35 -8.43
C LEU A 226 26.97 -6.40 -9.31
N GLN A 227 26.99 -5.68 -10.43
CA GLN A 227 28.14 -5.67 -11.34
C GLN A 227 29.33 -4.89 -10.76
N VAL A 228 29.08 -3.93 -9.87
CA VAL A 228 30.09 -2.94 -9.45
C VAL A 228 30.33 -2.94 -7.94
N TYR A 229 29.29 -3.18 -7.14
CA TYR A 229 29.34 -3.04 -5.69
C TYR A 229 29.28 -4.38 -4.96
N SER A 230 29.81 -4.37 -3.74
CA SER A 230 29.77 -5.49 -2.80
C SER A 230 28.77 -5.25 -1.67
N ALA A 231 28.49 -6.29 -0.88
CA ALA A 231 27.69 -6.16 0.34
C ALA A 231 28.30 -5.16 1.35
N GLY A 232 29.64 -5.01 1.37
CA GLY A 232 30.31 -4.02 2.22
C GLY A 232 30.09 -2.58 1.77
N ASP A 233 29.95 -2.35 0.46
CA ASP A 233 29.59 -1.03 -0.08
C ASP A 233 28.15 -0.67 0.27
N LYS A 234 27.27 -1.68 0.30
CA LYS A 234 25.89 -1.53 0.76
C LYS A 234 25.81 -1.11 2.24
N ASP A 235 26.67 -1.60 3.12
CA ASP A 235 26.70 -1.13 4.52
C ASP A 235 27.07 0.36 4.63
N ARG A 236 27.99 0.84 3.79
CA ARG A 236 28.34 2.27 3.71
C ARG A 236 27.20 3.10 3.10
N TYR A 237 26.51 2.54 2.11
CA TYR A 237 25.30 3.14 1.54
C TYR A 237 24.20 3.26 2.60
N ASP A 238 23.91 2.18 3.33
CA ASP A 238 22.93 2.15 4.42
C ASP A 238 23.20 3.25 5.45
N GLU A 239 24.46 3.48 5.87
CA GLU A 239 24.77 4.55 6.83
C GLU A 239 24.45 5.94 6.25
N ARG A 240 24.73 6.18 4.96
CA ARG A 240 24.33 7.42 4.27
C ARG A 240 22.80 7.57 4.22
N VAL A 241 22.06 6.48 4.02
CA VAL A 241 20.60 6.49 4.08
C VAL A 241 20.12 6.87 5.48
N PHE A 242 20.67 6.27 6.54
CA PHE A 242 20.29 6.61 7.91
C PHE A 242 20.63 8.04 8.28
N GLU A 243 21.78 8.55 7.86
CA GLU A 243 22.15 9.96 8.03
C GLU A 243 21.16 10.88 7.31
N PHE A 244 20.81 10.57 6.06
CA PHE A 244 19.82 11.33 5.31
C PHE A 244 18.44 11.35 5.98
N VAL A 245 17.97 10.20 6.47
CA VAL A 245 16.71 10.13 7.25
C VAL A 245 16.83 10.96 8.52
N ARG A 246 17.91 10.85 9.30
CA ARG A 246 18.11 11.61 10.55
C ARG A 246 18.11 13.13 10.31
N ASN A 247 18.67 13.57 9.18
CA ASN A 247 18.76 14.98 8.79
C ASN A 247 17.50 15.53 8.10
N SER A 248 16.49 14.68 7.85
CA SER A 248 15.19 15.11 7.34
C SER A 248 14.38 15.78 8.46
N GLU A 249 13.50 16.71 8.10
CA GLU A 249 12.61 17.39 9.05
C GLU A 249 11.69 16.39 9.78
N ASP A 250 11.06 15.50 9.01
CA ASP A 250 10.16 14.43 9.49
C ASP A 250 10.88 13.11 9.81
N ASN A 251 12.12 13.18 10.30
CA ASN A 251 13.03 12.03 10.41
C ASN A 251 12.42 10.78 11.07
N HIS A 252 11.74 10.93 12.21
CA HIS A 252 11.16 9.83 12.96
C HIS A 252 9.93 9.25 12.23
N LEU A 253 9.10 10.12 11.66
CA LEU A 253 7.92 9.76 10.90
C LEU A 253 8.29 8.95 9.64
N ILE A 254 9.26 9.43 8.86
CA ILE A 254 9.84 8.71 7.72
C ILE A 254 10.33 7.32 8.15
N MET A 255 11.05 7.25 9.28
CA MET A 255 11.53 5.97 9.79
C MET A 255 10.39 5.02 10.22
N HIS A 256 9.30 5.54 10.77
CA HIS A 256 8.13 4.74 11.11
C HIS A 256 7.45 4.14 9.87
N LEU A 257 7.33 4.93 8.80
CA LEU A 257 6.80 4.49 7.49
C LEU A 257 7.69 3.41 6.87
N LEU A 258 9.00 3.64 6.81
CA LEU A 258 9.99 2.67 6.31
C LEU A 258 9.95 1.33 7.06
N LEU A 259 9.68 1.33 8.36
CA LEU A 259 9.62 0.11 9.18
C LEU A 259 8.26 -0.60 9.17
N ARG A 260 7.22 0.01 8.57
CA ARG A 260 5.87 -0.53 8.54
C ARG A 260 5.75 -1.84 7.74
N PRO A 261 6.32 -1.99 6.53
CA PRO A 261 6.21 -3.24 5.76
C PRO A 261 7.14 -4.37 6.26
N VAL A 262 8.13 -4.06 7.12
CA VAL A 262 9.15 -5.03 7.55
C VAL A 262 8.55 -6.05 8.52
N LYS A 263 8.36 -7.29 8.03
CA LYS A 263 7.78 -8.41 8.79
C LYS A 263 8.78 -9.12 9.70
N LEU A 264 10.03 -9.25 9.27
CA LEU A 264 11.06 -9.95 10.02
C LEU A 264 11.45 -9.13 11.25
N SER A 265 11.12 -9.65 12.44
CA SER A 265 11.34 -8.96 13.71
C SER A 265 12.80 -8.58 13.93
N GLN A 266 13.73 -9.48 13.57
CA GLN A 266 15.16 -9.24 13.71
C GLN A 266 15.65 -8.10 12.80
N VAL A 267 15.29 -8.13 11.51
CA VAL A 267 15.64 -7.08 10.54
C VAL A 267 15.11 -5.72 11.00
N LYS A 268 13.86 -5.68 11.49
CA LYS A 268 13.25 -4.46 12.03
C LYS A 268 13.99 -3.91 13.25
N VAL A 269 14.43 -4.79 14.16
CA VAL A 269 15.24 -4.41 15.33
C VAL A 269 16.59 -3.85 14.90
N ASP A 270 17.23 -4.46 13.90
CA ASP A 270 18.55 -4.05 13.44
C ASP A 270 18.50 -2.71 12.69
N LEU A 271 17.52 -2.50 11.80
CA LEU A 271 17.30 -1.20 11.15
C LEU A 271 17.03 -0.09 12.17
N ARG A 272 16.17 -0.35 13.18
CA ARG A 272 15.91 0.61 14.26
C ARG A 272 17.17 0.88 15.09
N ARG A 273 17.99 -0.14 15.35
CA ARG A 273 19.25 0.02 16.08
C ARG A 273 20.23 0.91 15.31
N LYS A 274 20.39 0.68 14.01
CA LYS A 274 21.23 1.51 13.12
C LYS A 274 20.72 2.96 13.14
N TYR A 275 19.43 3.18 12.91
CA TYR A 275 18.84 4.53 12.92
C TYR A 275 19.05 5.28 14.25
N LEU A 276 18.80 4.63 15.39
CA LEU A 276 18.99 5.21 16.73
C LEU A 276 20.46 5.27 17.19
N GLY A 277 21.39 4.81 16.36
CA GLY A 277 22.83 4.76 16.61
C GLY A 277 23.54 6.11 16.50
N VAL A 278 22.94 7.20 16.98
CA VAL A 278 23.56 8.53 16.92
C VAL A 278 24.77 8.67 17.86
N PRO A 279 25.81 9.42 17.48
CA PRO A 279 26.99 9.62 18.32
C PRO A 279 26.66 10.46 19.57
N GLY A 280 27.31 10.12 20.69
CA GLY A 280 27.14 10.82 21.97
C GLY A 280 26.01 10.27 22.85
N PHE A 281 26.31 10.00 24.12
CA PHE A 281 25.38 9.36 25.07
C PHE A 281 24.11 10.19 25.31
N LEU A 282 24.25 11.48 25.59
CA LEU A 282 23.11 12.37 25.86
C LEU A 282 22.25 12.61 24.61
N ALA A 283 22.88 12.82 23.45
CA ALA A 283 22.19 12.97 22.16
C ALA A 283 21.38 11.72 21.83
N LYS A 284 21.96 10.53 22.04
CA LYS A 284 21.28 9.24 21.85
C LYS A 284 20.06 9.07 22.76
N ILE A 285 20.16 9.45 24.03
CA ILE A 285 19.01 9.39 24.95
C ILE A 285 17.90 10.33 24.48
N LYS A 286 18.24 11.58 24.14
CA LYS A 286 17.27 12.57 23.65
C LYS A 286 16.58 12.10 22.37
N PHE A 287 17.37 11.65 21.39
CA PHE A 287 16.88 11.16 20.09
C PHE A 287 15.99 9.92 20.23
N LYS A 288 16.33 9.00 21.14
CA LYS A 288 15.47 7.85 21.45
C LYS A 288 14.17 8.27 22.11
N ARG A 289 14.19 9.27 22.98
CA ARG A 289 12.97 9.79 23.63
C ARG A 289 12.03 10.43 22.61
N THR A 290 12.54 11.28 21.72
CA THR A 290 11.74 11.90 20.66
C THR A 290 11.19 10.87 19.67
N TYR A 291 11.97 9.82 19.36
CA TYR A 291 11.49 8.70 18.56
C TYR A 291 10.31 7.95 19.20
N GLU A 292 10.35 7.67 20.51
CA GLU A 292 9.21 7.00 21.17
C GLU A 292 7.96 7.88 21.25
N LEU A 293 8.13 9.20 21.39
CA LEU A 293 7.01 10.15 21.32
C LEU A 293 6.40 10.18 19.91
N SER A 294 7.24 10.38 18.88
CA SER A 294 6.81 10.37 17.48
C SER A 294 6.12 9.06 17.09
N LYS A 295 6.53 7.92 17.66
CA LYS A 295 5.87 6.63 17.44
C LYS A 295 4.42 6.61 17.92
N LYS A 296 4.14 7.28 19.05
CA LYS A 296 2.78 7.42 19.57
C LYS A 296 1.97 8.30 18.64
N ASP A 297 2.51 9.47 18.29
CA ASP A 297 1.85 10.44 17.42
C ASP A 297 1.56 9.83 16.03
N PHE A 298 2.52 9.15 15.43
CA PHE A 298 2.34 8.40 14.18
C PHE A 298 1.24 7.33 14.26
N ARG A 299 1.15 6.63 15.40
CA ARG A 299 0.07 5.65 15.56
C ARG A 299 -1.28 6.35 15.55
N GLU A 300 -1.44 7.42 16.32
CA GLU A 300 -2.70 8.14 16.49
C GLU A 300 -3.12 8.84 15.19
N GLN A 301 -2.20 9.56 14.55
CA GLN A 301 -2.46 10.39 13.37
C GLN A 301 -2.47 9.62 12.05
N HIS A 302 -1.94 8.39 12.00
CA HIS A 302 -1.81 7.67 10.73
C HIS A 302 -2.40 6.26 10.79
N VAL A 303 -1.91 5.43 11.72
CA VAL A 303 -2.30 4.02 11.77
C VAL A 303 -3.72 3.84 12.29
N ASP A 304 -4.12 4.62 13.29
CA ASP A 304 -5.43 4.49 13.92
C ASP A 304 -6.55 5.03 13.00
N ILE A 305 -6.28 6.03 12.15
CA ILE A 305 -7.22 6.46 11.09
C ILE A 305 -7.65 5.28 10.21
N VAL A 306 -6.70 4.50 9.70
CA VAL A 306 -6.99 3.31 8.87
C VAL A 306 -7.88 2.30 9.63
N LYS A 307 -7.61 2.09 10.93
CA LYS A 307 -8.44 1.20 11.76
C LYS A 307 -9.84 1.75 11.99
N GLN A 308 -9.97 3.06 12.15
CA GLN A 308 -11.28 3.71 12.30
C GLN A 308 -12.12 3.51 11.05
N PHE A 309 -11.55 3.71 9.86
CA PHE A 309 -12.22 3.43 8.59
C PHE A 309 -12.63 1.96 8.47
N TYR A 310 -11.82 1.04 9.01
CA TYR A 310 -12.16 -0.37 9.05
C TYR A 310 -13.36 -0.67 9.94
N LYS A 311 -13.36 -0.10 11.15
CA LYS A 311 -14.48 -0.22 12.07
C LYS A 311 -15.77 0.40 11.50
N ARG A 312 -15.67 1.60 10.92
CA ARG A 312 -16.80 2.32 10.30
C ARG A 312 -17.36 1.54 9.12
N TRP A 313 -16.51 0.97 8.25
CA TRP A 313 -16.96 0.07 7.16
C TRP A 313 -17.69 -1.17 7.68
N GLY A 314 -17.12 -1.89 8.65
CA GLY A 314 -17.78 -3.06 9.23
C GLY A 314 -19.16 -2.74 9.81
N THR A 315 -19.27 -1.61 10.51
CA THR A 315 -20.54 -1.14 11.10
C THR A 315 -21.56 -0.82 10.02
N ALA A 316 -21.21 0.01 9.03
CA ALA A 316 -22.11 0.38 7.95
C ALA A 316 -22.59 -0.84 7.13
N THR A 317 -21.73 -1.84 6.94
CA THR A 317 -22.11 -3.09 6.26
C THR A 317 -23.16 -3.86 7.06
N ALA A 318 -22.98 -3.96 8.38
CA ALA A 318 -23.95 -4.62 9.26
C ALA A 318 -25.30 -3.88 9.25
N ASP A 319 -25.27 -2.54 9.32
CA ASP A 319 -26.47 -1.71 9.31
C ASP A 319 -27.25 -1.86 8.00
N ALA A 320 -26.56 -1.88 6.86
CA ALA A 320 -27.19 -2.04 5.55
C ALA A 320 -27.81 -3.44 5.37
N VAL A 321 -27.20 -4.49 5.94
CA VAL A 321 -27.78 -5.84 5.94
C VAL A 321 -29.04 -5.90 6.80
N LEU A 322 -29.01 -5.31 8.00
CA LEU A 322 -30.19 -5.26 8.88
C LEU A 322 -31.34 -4.44 8.26
N GLU A 323 -31.03 -3.35 7.55
CA GLU A 323 -32.02 -2.57 6.81
C GLU A 323 -32.65 -3.39 5.68
N GLU A 324 -31.84 -4.15 4.93
CA GLU A 324 -32.31 -5.05 3.88
C GLU A 324 -33.23 -6.15 4.44
N GLU A 325 -32.88 -6.76 5.58
CA GLU A 325 -33.71 -7.76 6.26
C GLU A 325 -35.07 -7.17 6.69
N ARG A 326 -35.08 -5.97 7.28
CA ARG A 326 -36.32 -5.26 7.66
C ARG A 326 -37.21 -4.92 6.46
N LEU A 327 -36.62 -4.56 5.32
CA LEU A 327 -37.37 -4.31 4.09
C LEU A 327 -37.97 -5.60 3.53
N GLN A 328 -37.30 -6.73 3.67
CA GLN A 328 -37.83 -8.03 3.28
C GLN A 328 -38.96 -8.50 4.21
N GLU A 329 -38.85 -8.26 5.51
CA GLU A 329 -39.90 -8.59 6.49
C GLU A 329 -41.15 -7.71 6.34
N SER A 330 -40.96 -6.40 6.15
CA SER A 330 -42.08 -5.47 5.91
C SER A 330 -42.71 -5.63 4.51
N GLY A 331 -41.97 -6.16 3.55
CA GLY A 331 -42.45 -6.58 2.24
C GLY A 331 -43.22 -7.90 2.22
N GLY A 332 -43.68 -8.40 3.38
CA GLY A 332 -44.52 -9.59 3.53
C GLY A 332 -45.65 -9.67 2.50
N PRO A 333 -46.05 -10.90 2.10
CA PRO A 333 -46.65 -11.19 0.80
C PRO A 333 -47.77 -10.21 0.50
N MET A 334 -47.60 -9.40 -0.56
CA MET A 334 -48.73 -8.79 -1.24
C MET A 334 -49.75 -9.90 -1.39
N MET A 335 -50.86 -9.78 -0.65
CA MET A 335 -51.93 -10.77 -0.68
C MET A 335 -52.15 -11.13 -2.13
N SER A 336 -51.83 -12.37 -2.49
CA SER A 336 -52.24 -12.95 -3.75
C SER A 336 -53.73 -12.65 -3.82
N ALA A 337 -54.12 -11.80 -4.77
CA ALA A 337 -55.49 -11.42 -5.03
C ALA A 337 -56.24 -12.69 -5.48
N LYS A 338 -56.55 -13.57 -4.52
CA LYS A 338 -57.44 -14.69 -4.70
C LYS A 338 -58.84 -14.11 -4.78
N GLY A 339 -59.29 -13.91 -6.02
CA GLY A 339 -60.69 -13.91 -6.41
C GLY A 339 -61.48 -12.69 -5.99
N PHE A 340 -61.53 -11.68 -6.86
CA PHE A 340 -62.78 -10.96 -7.07
C PHE A 340 -63.61 -11.76 -8.08
N PRO A 341 -64.72 -12.41 -7.67
CA PRO A 341 -65.67 -12.94 -8.63
C PRO A 341 -66.58 -11.79 -9.09
N GLY A 342 -66.58 -11.55 -10.40
CA GLY A 342 -67.69 -10.85 -11.07
C GLY A 342 -67.45 -9.38 -11.37
N SER A 343 -67.09 -9.11 -12.63
CA SER A 343 -67.62 -7.94 -13.33
C SER A 343 -67.96 -8.37 -14.75
N GLY A 344 -69.26 -8.40 -15.03
CA GLY A 344 -69.80 -8.75 -16.34
C GLY A 344 -69.29 -7.81 -17.45
N ARG A 345 -69.15 -8.39 -18.64
CA ARG A 345 -68.99 -7.67 -19.90
C ARG A 345 -70.16 -6.69 -20.07
N ILE A 346 -69.88 -5.40 -19.99
CA ILE A 346 -70.72 -4.37 -20.63
C ILE A 346 -70.11 -4.15 -22.01
N GLY A 347 -70.85 -4.55 -23.05
CA GLY A 347 -70.49 -4.34 -24.45
C GLY A 347 -70.59 -2.85 -24.81
N LEU A 348 -69.52 -2.32 -25.39
CA LEU A 348 -69.55 -1.04 -26.09
C LEU A 348 -70.01 -1.27 -27.55
N PRO A 349 -70.90 -0.42 -28.10
CA PRO A 349 -71.29 -0.51 -29.50
C PRO A 349 -70.18 0.03 -30.44
N PRO A 350 -70.14 -0.41 -31.71
CA PRO A 350 -69.08 -0.04 -32.64
C PRO A 350 -69.23 1.41 -33.14
N PRO A 351 -68.10 2.06 -33.53
CA PRO A 351 -68.11 3.42 -34.04
C PRO A 351 -68.71 3.49 -35.44
N LYS A 352 -69.55 4.50 -35.69
CA LYS A 352 -70.02 4.88 -37.04
C LYS A 352 -68.95 5.71 -37.73
N ASN A 353 -68.57 5.31 -38.94
CA ASN A 353 -67.74 6.10 -39.86
C ASN A 353 -68.48 7.38 -40.30
N PRO A 354 -67.80 8.53 -40.39
CA PRO A 354 -68.29 9.66 -41.17
C PRO A 354 -67.85 9.54 -42.65
N ALA A 355 -68.69 10.09 -43.52
CA ALA A 355 -68.52 10.21 -44.96
C ALA A 355 -67.52 11.31 -45.35
#